data_AF-A0A2R6JEU8-F1
#
_entry.id   AF-A0A2R6JEU8-F1
#
_cell.length_a   1.000
_cell.length_b   1.000
_cell.length_c   1.000
_cell.angle_alpha   90.00
_cell.angle_beta   90.00
_cell.angle_gamma   90.00
#
_symmetry.space_group_name_H-M   'P 1'
#
loop_
_entity.id
_entity.type
_entity.pdbx_description
1 polymer ?
#
loop_
_entity_poly.entity_id
_entity_poly.type
_entity_poly.pdbx_seq_one_letter_code
_entity_poly.pdbx_strand_id
1 'polypeptide(L)'
;MTSRVYRLHSTLELQLDDVHEFFDGYEMPVEIDDVDVTRRNNTLIVSAVAAEDNISKYTPTAQLKASVTENRIYETEDGWQETPPDPQDTAAATGDDDGPQWGSFGDAGQMQEQEPEINSKLVEYACFKGDRETVLQNTALQYPMFEVLRDLALYADKGTLTSIAAVDDDLEATRIVDGEERSASIEVIDDPQERDSENSVDWRNNEFISD
;
A
#
# COMPACT_ATOMS: atom_id res chain seq x y z
N MET A 1 12.14 25.37 1.67
CA MET A 1 10.94 24.54 1.59
C MET A 1 10.94 23.68 2.84
N THR A 2 10.01 23.94 3.76
CA THR A 2 9.81 23.12 4.96
C THR A 2 8.66 22.19 4.67
N SER A 3 8.98 21.03 4.10
CA SER A 3 8.00 20.01 3.73
C SER A 3 8.09 18.83 4.70
N ARG A 4 6.96 18.42 5.29
CA ARG A 4 6.93 17.32 6.27
C ARG A 4 5.66 16.51 6.18
N VAL A 5 5.79 15.19 6.31
CA VAL A 5 4.65 14.28 6.39
C VAL A 5 4.33 14.03 7.87
N TYR A 6 3.16 14.45 8.33
CA TYR A 6 2.73 14.26 9.71
C TYR A 6 2.08 12.90 9.92
N ARG A 7 1.15 12.56 9.02
CA ARG A 7 0.41 11.31 9.05
C ARG A 7 0.46 10.67 7.68
N LEU A 8 0.65 9.36 7.68
CA LEU A 8 0.55 8.53 6.49
C LEU A 8 0.03 7.18 6.92
N HIS A 9 -0.93 6.66 6.18
CA HIS A 9 -1.43 5.30 6.30
C HIS A 9 -1.69 4.78 4.89
N SER A 10 -1.07 3.65 4.57
CA SER A 10 -1.13 3.02 3.26
C SER A 10 -1.57 1.57 3.38
N THR A 11 -2.34 1.13 2.40
CA THR A 11 -2.80 -0.26 2.24
C THR A 11 -2.64 -0.76 0.80
N LEU A 12 -1.81 -0.08 0.01
CA LEU A 12 -1.63 -0.34 -1.42
C LEU A 12 -1.09 -1.74 -1.68
N GLU A 13 -1.58 -2.33 -2.76
CA GLU A 13 -1.23 -3.67 -3.22
C GLU A 13 -1.11 -3.64 -4.74
N LEU A 14 0.10 -3.85 -5.25
CA LEU A 14 0.41 -3.85 -6.69
C LEU A 14 1.20 -5.11 -7.02
N GLN A 15 1.16 -5.57 -8.28
CA GLN A 15 2.08 -6.65 -8.68
C GLN A 15 3.51 -6.11 -8.65
N LEU A 16 4.46 -6.99 -8.34
CA LEU A 16 5.87 -6.60 -8.29
C LEU A 16 6.36 -6.09 -9.66
N ASP A 17 5.88 -6.70 -10.75
CA ASP A 17 6.17 -6.28 -12.11
C ASP A 17 5.65 -4.85 -12.38
N ASP A 18 4.42 -4.54 -11.96
CA ASP A 18 3.81 -3.20 -12.09
C ASP A 18 4.63 -2.14 -11.34
N VAL A 19 5.16 -2.48 -10.16
CA VAL A 19 6.02 -1.57 -9.40
C VAL A 19 7.32 -1.26 -10.16
N HIS A 20 7.93 -2.27 -10.78
CA HIS A 20 9.12 -2.05 -11.60
C HIS A 20 8.81 -1.23 -12.85
N GLU A 21 7.71 -1.53 -13.54
CA GLU A 21 7.25 -0.77 -14.71
C GLU A 21 6.99 0.70 -14.38
N PHE A 22 6.37 0.96 -13.23
CA PHE A 22 6.17 2.32 -12.74
C PHE A 22 7.51 3.06 -12.64
N PHE A 23 8.50 2.49 -11.93
CA PHE A 23 9.78 3.17 -11.73
C PHE A 23 10.62 3.32 -13.01
N ASP A 24 10.52 2.40 -13.97
CA ASP A 24 11.28 2.48 -15.22
C ASP A 24 10.88 3.66 -16.12
N GLY A 25 9.61 4.11 -16.02
CA GLY A 25 9.05 5.19 -16.84
C GLY A 25 8.70 6.47 -16.08
N TYR A 26 8.86 6.48 -14.75
CA TYR A 26 8.41 7.57 -13.89
C TYR A 26 9.40 8.72 -13.83
N GLU A 27 8.88 9.95 -13.88
CA GLU A 27 9.67 11.17 -13.76
C GLU A 27 9.84 11.51 -12.27
N MET A 28 11.08 11.40 -11.78
CA MET A 28 11.38 11.63 -10.36
C MET A 28 11.22 13.11 -9.98
N PRO A 29 10.83 13.40 -8.72
CA PRO A 29 10.87 14.76 -8.18
C PRO A 29 12.28 15.34 -8.25
N VAL A 30 12.40 16.68 -8.37
CA VAL A 30 13.68 17.37 -8.61
C VAL A 30 14.77 17.08 -7.57
N GLU A 31 14.38 16.73 -6.34
CA GLU A 31 15.29 16.41 -5.24
C GLU A 31 15.83 14.96 -5.28
N ILE A 32 15.24 14.09 -6.11
CA ILE A 32 15.60 12.67 -6.26
C ILE A 32 16.16 12.45 -7.66
N ASP A 33 17.36 11.88 -7.76
CA ASP A 33 17.97 11.50 -9.04
C ASP A 33 17.40 10.18 -9.56
N ASP A 34 17.29 9.21 -8.65
CA ASP A 34 16.87 7.85 -8.94
C ASP A 34 16.38 7.14 -7.67
N VAL A 35 15.82 5.93 -7.81
CA VAL A 35 15.42 5.07 -6.70
C VAL A 35 16.05 3.69 -6.81
N ASP A 36 16.72 3.28 -5.75
CA ASP A 36 17.27 1.93 -5.62
C ASP A 36 16.20 0.96 -5.11
N VAL A 37 15.65 0.14 -6.01
CA VAL A 37 14.72 -0.93 -5.65
C VAL A 37 15.49 -2.20 -5.30
N THR A 38 15.42 -2.63 -4.04
CA THR A 38 16.09 -3.84 -3.56
C THR A 38 15.13 -4.79 -2.88
N ARG A 39 15.25 -6.08 -3.20
CA ARG A 39 14.51 -7.14 -2.51
C ARG A 39 15.37 -7.80 -1.45
N ARG A 40 14.88 -7.83 -0.21
CA ARG A 40 15.48 -8.58 0.91
C ARG A 40 14.45 -9.56 1.46
N ASN A 41 14.65 -10.84 1.18
CA ASN A 41 13.70 -11.91 1.51
C ASN A 41 12.30 -11.56 0.96
N ASN A 42 11.37 -11.30 1.88
CA ASN A 42 9.97 -11.00 1.62
C ASN A 42 9.66 -9.50 1.80
N THR A 43 10.66 -8.64 1.68
CA THR A 43 10.53 -7.19 1.83
C THR A 43 11.16 -6.51 0.64
N LEU A 44 10.38 -5.64 -0.01
CA LEU A 44 10.85 -4.71 -1.02
C LEU A 44 11.24 -3.39 -0.32
N ILE A 45 12.44 -2.91 -0.58
CA ILE A 45 12.97 -1.66 -0.05
C ILE A 45 13.32 -0.78 -1.24
N VAL A 46 12.62 0.34 -1.38
CA VAL A 46 12.89 1.36 -2.40
C VAL A 46 13.58 2.52 -1.70
N SER A 47 14.83 2.80 -2.03
CA SER A 47 15.62 3.86 -1.38
C SER A 47 15.81 5.04 -2.32
N ALA A 48 15.58 6.26 -1.84
CA ALA A 48 15.84 7.46 -2.63
C ALA A 48 17.34 7.72 -2.81
N VAL A 49 17.74 8.03 -4.04
CA VAL A 49 19.06 8.57 -4.37
C VAL A 49 18.93 10.09 -4.52
N ALA A 50 19.70 10.84 -3.73
CA ALA A 50 19.65 12.30 -3.75
C ALA A 50 20.25 12.87 -5.04
N ALA A 51 19.56 13.82 -5.68
CA ALA A 51 20.08 14.56 -6.83
C ALA A 51 21.20 15.54 -6.46
N GLU A 52 21.14 16.10 -5.25
CA GLU A 52 22.14 17.03 -4.75
C GLU A 52 23.14 16.37 -3.80
N ASP A 53 24.42 16.72 -3.92
CA ASP A 53 25.50 16.35 -2.99
C ASP A 53 25.37 17.03 -1.60
N ASN A 54 24.22 17.66 -1.31
CA ASN A 54 23.94 18.37 -0.07
C ASN A 54 23.62 17.42 1.10
N ILE A 55 23.32 16.15 0.81
CA ILE A 55 23.08 15.10 1.80
C ILE A 55 24.39 14.33 2.01
N SER A 56 24.86 14.31 3.27
CA SER A 56 26.05 13.55 3.65
C SER A 56 25.88 12.06 3.34
N LYS A 57 26.97 11.39 2.95
CA LYS A 57 27.04 9.93 2.74
C LYS A 57 26.61 9.09 3.95
N TYR A 58 26.55 9.72 5.13
CA TYR A 58 26.15 9.08 6.38
C TYR A 58 24.71 9.42 6.80
N THR A 59 24.03 10.29 6.05
CA THR A 59 22.62 10.61 6.28
C THR A 59 21.77 9.63 5.49
N PRO A 60 21.02 8.74 6.15
CA PRO A 60 20.14 7.82 5.45
C PRO A 60 19.00 8.59 4.77
N THR A 61 18.84 8.37 3.47
CA THR A 61 17.74 8.92 2.65
C THR A 61 16.43 8.19 2.92
N ALA A 62 15.31 8.78 2.52
CA ALA A 62 13.99 8.20 2.65
C ALA A 62 13.89 6.85 1.96
N GLN A 63 13.18 5.92 2.59
CA GLN A 63 12.98 4.57 2.06
C GLN A 63 11.51 4.17 2.14
N LEU A 64 10.98 3.61 1.05
CA LEU A 64 9.70 2.92 1.06
C LEU A 64 9.89 1.44 1.34
N LYS A 65 9.09 0.91 2.26
CA LYS A 65 9.12 -0.50 2.61
C LYS A 65 7.78 -1.15 2.30
N ALA A 66 7.84 -2.18 1.46
CA ALA A 66 6.72 -3.07 1.18
C ALA A 66 7.03 -4.50 1.61
N SER A 67 5.99 -5.24 1.94
CA SER A 67 6.08 -6.70 2.12
C SER A 67 5.71 -7.37 0.80
N VAL A 68 6.51 -8.32 0.34
CA VAL A 68 6.22 -9.10 -0.87
C VAL A 68 5.33 -10.27 -0.48
N THR A 69 4.32 -10.62 -1.26
CA THR A 69 3.51 -11.82 -1.02
C THR A 69 3.25 -12.54 -2.33
N GLU A 70 3.38 -13.86 -2.34
CA GLU A 70 3.06 -14.68 -3.49
C GLU A 70 1.56 -15.04 -3.43
N ASN A 71 0.81 -14.66 -4.46
CA ASN A 71 -0.59 -15.05 -4.62
C ASN A 71 -0.75 -15.95 -5.86
N ARG A 72 -1.63 -16.94 -5.80
CA ARG A 72 -1.88 -17.87 -6.91
C ARG A 72 -3.09 -17.36 -7.70
N ILE A 73 -2.85 -16.97 -8.94
CA ILE A 73 -3.90 -16.60 -9.89
C ILE A 73 -4.24 -17.80 -10.78
N TYR A 74 -5.51 -17.91 -11.14
CA TYR A 74 -6.08 -18.98 -11.95
C TYR A 74 -6.55 -18.41 -13.29
N GLU A 75 -6.29 -19.12 -14.38
CA GLU A 75 -6.81 -18.79 -15.70
C GLU A 75 -8.30 -19.16 -15.76
N THR A 76 -9.16 -18.17 -16.03
CA THR A 76 -10.61 -18.30 -16.19
C THR A 76 -11.05 -17.77 -17.56
N GLU A 77 -12.29 -18.01 -17.96
CA GLU A 77 -12.83 -17.53 -19.24
C GLU A 77 -12.82 -15.99 -19.38
N ASP A 78 -12.87 -15.27 -18.24
CA ASP A 78 -12.80 -13.81 -18.16
C ASP A 78 -11.37 -13.27 -17.95
N GLY A 79 -10.34 -14.13 -17.92
CA GLY A 79 -8.94 -13.78 -17.70
C GLY A 79 -8.33 -14.37 -16.43
N TRP A 80 -7.22 -13.80 -15.94
CA TRP A 80 -6.54 -14.28 -14.72
C TRP A 80 -7.23 -13.73 -13.47
N GLN A 81 -7.70 -14.62 -12.59
CA GLN A 81 -8.41 -14.24 -11.37
C GLN A 81 -7.75 -14.82 -10.12
N GLU A 82 -7.81 -14.09 -8.99
CA GLU A 82 -7.32 -14.56 -7.69
C GLU A 82 -8.21 -15.66 -7.08
N THR A 83 -9.50 -15.66 -7.45
CA THR A 83 -10.46 -16.66 -6.95
C THR A 83 -10.42 -17.88 -7.87
N PRO A 84 -10.33 -19.10 -7.32
CA PRO A 84 -10.49 -20.31 -8.13
C PRO A 84 -11.86 -20.29 -8.82
N PRO A 85 -11.97 -20.65 -10.10
CA PRO A 85 -13.27 -20.74 -10.77
C PRO A 85 -14.16 -21.76 -10.05
N ASP A 86 -15.45 -21.45 -9.92
CA ASP A 86 -16.41 -22.37 -9.33
C ASP A 86 -16.55 -23.61 -10.23
N PRO A 87 -16.62 -24.84 -9.67
CA PRO A 87 -16.78 -26.07 -10.45
C PRO A 87 -18.05 -26.05 -11.33
N GLN A 88 -19.03 -25.20 -11.01
CA GLN A 88 -20.31 -25.09 -11.70
C GLN A 88 -20.21 -24.38 -13.06
N ASP A 89 -19.25 -23.48 -13.28
CA ASP A 89 -19.12 -22.77 -14.55
C ASP A 89 -18.54 -23.66 -15.66
N THR A 90 -17.72 -24.66 -15.30
CA THR A 90 -17.22 -25.67 -16.26
C THR A 90 -18.25 -26.73 -16.65
N ALA A 91 -19.39 -26.81 -15.94
CA ALA A 91 -20.43 -27.80 -16.16
C ALA A 91 -21.61 -27.29 -17.03
N ALA A 92 -21.62 -26.01 -17.41
CA ALA A 92 -22.75 -25.40 -18.12
C ALA A 92 -22.78 -25.66 -19.64
N ALA A 93 -21.86 -26.47 -20.17
CA ALA A 93 -21.78 -26.80 -21.59
C ALA A 93 -21.98 -28.31 -21.88
N THR A 94 -22.91 -28.98 -21.19
CA THR A 94 -23.48 -30.24 -21.68
C THR A 94 -25.00 -30.18 -21.63
N GLY A 95 -25.55 -29.93 -22.82
CA GLY A 95 -26.88 -30.26 -23.35
C GLY A 95 -28.05 -30.55 -22.41
N ASP A 96 -29.18 -29.89 -22.72
CA ASP A 96 -30.51 -30.47 -22.62
C ASP A 96 -30.49 -32.01 -22.74
N ASP A 97 -30.75 -32.71 -21.63
CA ASP A 97 -31.59 -33.91 -21.69
C ASP A 97 -32.24 -34.20 -20.33
N ASP A 98 -33.48 -34.62 -20.44
CA ASP A 98 -34.54 -34.74 -19.45
C ASP A 98 -34.36 -36.03 -18.61
N GLY A 99 -34.42 -35.95 -17.27
CA GLY A 99 -34.89 -37.06 -16.43
C GLY A 99 -34.02 -37.49 -15.22
N PRO A 100 -34.64 -37.82 -14.06
CA PRO A 100 -33.93 -38.36 -12.90
C PRO A 100 -33.91 -39.90 -12.92
N GLN A 101 -32.73 -40.53 -12.99
CA GLN A 101 -32.57 -41.98 -12.76
C GLN A 101 -31.57 -42.24 -11.63
N TRP A 102 -32.12 -42.38 -10.42
CA TRP A 102 -31.49 -43.14 -9.34
C TRP A 102 -31.48 -44.62 -9.70
N GLY A 103 -30.34 -45.16 -10.14
CA GLY A 103 -30.14 -46.61 -10.23
C GLY A 103 -29.24 -47.07 -11.36
N SER A 104 -27.94 -47.22 -11.08
CA SER A 104 -27.15 -48.36 -11.55
C SER A 104 -25.88 -48.47 -10.71
N PHE A 105 -25.98 -49.19 -9.59
CA PHE A 105 -24.82 -49.72 -8.88
C PHE A 105 -24.22 -50.81 -9.77
N GLY A 106 -23.23 -50.46 -10.59
CA GLY A 106 -22.55 -51.45 -11.41
C GLY A 106 -21.78 -50.89 -12.59
N ASP A 107 -20.71 -50.14 -12.33
CA ASP A 107 -19.39 -50.38 -12.94
C ASP A 107 -18.35 -49.52 -12.20
N ALA A 108 -17.45 -50.17 -11.47
CA ALA A 108 -16.32 -49.52 -10.80
C ALA A 108 -15.19 -49.27 -11.80
N GLY A 109 -15.52 -48.62 -12.92
CA GLY A 109 -14.61 -48.22 -13.98
C GLY A 109 -14.26 -46.74 -13.85
N GLN A 110 -13.27 -46.46 -13.01
CA GLN A 110 -12.35 -45.31 -13.09
C GLN A 110 -12.82 -44.14 -13.98
N MET A 111 -13.74 -43.32 -13.48
CA MET A 111 -13.77 -41.91 -13.86
C MET A 111 -13.05 -41.18 -12.73
N GLN A 112 -11.73 -41.13 -12.84
CA GLN A 112 -11.04 -39.94 -12.36
C GLN A 112 -11.68 -38.82 -13.18
N GLU A 113 -12.63 -38.10 -12.58
CA GLU A 113 -12.98 -36.76 -13.02
C GLU A 113 -11.63 -36.08 -13.25
N GLN A 114 -11.24 -35.93 -14.51
CA GLN A 114 -10.11 -35.11 -14.88
C GLN A 114 -10.58 -33.71 -14.50
N GLU A 115 -10.28 -33.31 -13.26
CA GLU A 115 -10.30 -31.91 -12.86
C GLU A 115 -9.57 -31.18 -13.99
N PRO A 116 -10.23 -30.27 -14.73
CA PRO A 116 -9.55 -29.54 -15.78
C PRO A 116 -8.31 -28.91 -15.13
N GLU A 117 -7.15 -29.11 -15.74
CA GLU A 117 -5.90 -28.52 -15.27
C GLU A 117 -6.02 -27.00 -15.42
N ILE A 118 -6.62 -26.33 -14.43
CA ILE A 118 -6.74 -24.88 -14.43
C ILE A 118 -5.31 -24.36 -14.34
N ASN A 119 -4.84 -23.73 -15.42
CA ASN A 119 -3.53 -23.08 -15.43
C ASN A 119 -3.50 -22.08 -14.28
N SER A 120 -2.53 -22.25 -13.40
CA SER A 120 -2.34 -21.35 -12.27
C SER A 120 -0.93 -20.82 -12.28
N LYS A 121 -0.80 -19.50 -12.12
CA LYS A 121 0.48 -18.80 -12.06
C LYS A 121 0.63 -18.23 -10.66
N LEU A 122 1.84 -18.33 -10.10
CA LEU A 122 2.19 -17.58 -8.91
C LEU A 122 2.64 -16.19 -9.34
N VAL A 123 2.00 -15.17 -8.79
CA VAL A 123 2.34 -13.77 -9.02
C VAL A 123 2.73 -13.14 -7.70
N GLU A 124 3.79 -12.35 -7.73
CA GLU A 124 4.30 -11.64 -6.56
C GLU A 124 3.65 -10.27 -6.47
N TYR A 125 3.17 -9.92 -5.28
CA TYR A 125 2.58 -8.62 -4.99
C TYR A 125 3.45 -7.86 -4.00
N ALA A 126 3.64 -6.57 -4.24
CA ALA A 126 4.22 -5.63 -3.29
C ALA A 126 3.10 -4.94 -2.49
N CYS A 127 3.08 -5.21 -1.18
CA CYS A 127 2.12 -4.62 -0.25
C CYS A 127 2.77 -3.49 0.57
N PHE A 128 2.44 -2.24 0.25
CA PHE A 128 2.80 -1.07 1.06
C PHE A 128 1.77 -0.86 2.16
N LYS A 129 1.79 -1.74 3.17
CA LYS A 129 0.81 -1.77 4.27
C LYS A 129 1.41 -1.22 5.56
N GLY A 130 0.81 -0.17 6.11
CA GLY A 130 1.14 0.37 7.42
C GLY A 130 1.11 1.89 7.50
N ASP A 131 1.56 2.39 8.65
CA ASP A 131 1.65 3.82 8.92
C ASP A 131 2.97 4.42 8.40
N ARG A 132 3.11 5.75 8.53
CA ARG A 132 4.29 6.53 8.14
C ARG A 132 5.60 5.83 8.51
N GLU A 133 5.76 5.39 9.75
CA GLU A 133 7.03 4.81 10.24
C GLU A 133 7.34 3.42 9.66
N THR A 134 6.31 2.71 9.22
CA THR A 134 6.44 1.38 8.65
C THR A 134 6.71 1.47 7.16
N VAL A 135 5.98 2.33 6.46
CA VAL A 135 6.02 2.43 4.99
C VAL A 135 7.06 3.43 4.53
N LEU A 136 7.20 4.60 5.18
CA LEU A 136 8.10 5.69 4.78
C LEU A 136 9.13 5.99 5.87
N GLN A 137 10.28 5.34 5.77
CA GLN A 137 11.36 5.41 6.73
C GLN A 137 12.34 6.54 6.42
N ASN A 138 13.08 6.97 7.44
CA ASN A 138 14.03 8.09 7.41
C ASN A 138 13.37 9.45 7.08
N THR A 139 14.12 10.53 7.30
CA THR A 139 13.60 11.91 7.23
C THR A 139 14.20 12.73 6.09
N ALA A 140 15.42 12.43 5.63
CA ALA A 140 16.01 13.11 4.49
C ALA A 140 15.27 12.71 3.20
N LEU A 141 14.84 13.67 2.40
CA LEU A 141 13.99 13.45 1.20
C LEU A 141 12.65 12.76 1.48
N GLN A 142 12.14 12.86 2.72
CA GLN A 142 10.88 12.22 3.09
C GLN A 142 9.69 12.71 2.27
N TYR A 143 9.58 14.01 2.03
CA TYR A 143 8.45 14.56 1.28
C TYR A 143 8.50 14.19 -0.22
N PRO A 144 9.64 14.36 -0.93
CA PRO A 144 9.77 13.84 -2.29
C PRO A 144 9.43 12.35 -2.41
N MET A 145 9.88 11.53 -1.46
CA MET A 145 9.56 10.10 -1.46
C MET A 145 8.08 9.82 -1.13
N PHE A 146 7.41 10.72 -0.43
CA PHE A 146 5.96 10.65 -0.24
C PHE A 146 5.21 10.99 -1.53
N GLU A 147 5.67 11.94 -2.34
CA GLU A 147 5.09 12.22 -3.66
C GLU A 147 5.21 11.00 -4.57
N VAL A 148 6.36 10.34 -4.58
CA VAL A 148 6.55 9.06 -5.29
C VAL A 148 5.53 8.00 -4.84
N LEU A 149 5.31 7.87 -3.53
CA LEU A 149 4.31 6.94 -3.01
C LEU A 149 2.87 7.35 -3.35
N ARG A 150 2.58 8.65 -3.41
CA ARG A 150 1.28 9.18 -3.85
C ARG A 150 1.02 8.80 -5.30
N ASP A 151 1.99 8.98 -6.17
CA ASP A 151 1.82 8.70 -7.59
C ASP A 151 1.77 7.19 -7.85
N LEU A 152 2.52 6.40 -7.08
CA LEU A 152 2.37 4.96 -7.07
C LEU A 152 0.96 4.53 -6.60
N ALA A 153 0.35 5.27 -5.68
CA ALA A 153 -1.04 5.02 -5.24
C ALA A 153 -2.08 5.34 -6.32
N LEU A 154 -1.80 6.31 -7.19
CA LEU A 154 -2.63 6.61 -8.37
C LEU A 154 -2.49 5.55 -9.46
N TYR A 155 -1.30 4.96 -9.56
CA TYR A 155 -1.02 3.85 -10.47
C TYR A 155 -1.60 2.52 -9.96
N ALA A 156 -1.77 2.36 -8.65
CA ALA A 156 -2.28 1.14 -8.04
C ALA A 156 -3.77 0.89 -8.33
N ASP A 157 -4.10 -0.29 -8.85
CA ASP A 157 -5.49 -0.71 -9.04
C ASP A 157 -6.24 -0.96 -7.72
N LYS A 158 -5.50 -1.23 -6.63
CA LYS A 158 -6.07 -1.68 -5.36
C LYS A 158 -5.39 -1.04 -4.15
N GLY A 159 -6.22 -0.57 -3.23
CA GLY A 159 -5.84 -0.14 -1.89
C GLY A 159 -6.06 1.35 -1.65
N THR A 160 -5.70 1.79 -0.45
CA THR A 160 -5.92 3.16 -0.03
C THR A 160 -4.64 3.80 0.48
N LEU A 161 -4.43 5.06 0.12
CA LEU A 161 -3.42 5.93 0.70
C LEU A 161 -4.13 7.12 1.35
N THR A 162 -3.81 7.37 2.62
CA THR A 162 -4.25 8.57 3.32
C THR A 162 -3.06 9.23 3.96
N SER A 163 -2.92 10.54 3.79
CA SER A 163 -1.82 11.28 4.39
C SER A 163 -2.20 12.72 4.70
N ILE A 164 -1.42 13.31 5.61
CA ILE A 164 -1.43 14.72 5.95
C ILE A 164 0.02 15.19 5.87
N ALA A 165 0.30 16.11 4.96
CA ALA A 165 1.60 16.74 4.79
C ALA A 165 1.48 18.26 4.96
N ALA A 166 2.55 18.92 5.39
CA ALA A 166 2.68 20.36 5.23
C ALA A 166 3.70 20.67 4.14
N VAL A 167 3.37 21.65 3.32
CA VAL A 167 4.22 22.23 2.29
C VAL A 167 4.19 23.73 2.48
N ASP A 168 5.34 24.34 2.73
CA ASP A 168 5.45 25.80 2.94
C ASP A 168 4.42 26.34 3.97
N ASP A 169 4.27 25.61 5.08
CA ASP A 169 3.37 25.88 6.21
C ASP A 169 1.86 25.70 5.92
N ASP A 170 1.47 25.25 4.73
CA ASP A 170 0.10 24.88 4.39
C ASP A 170 -0.13 23.37 4.55
N LEU A 171 -1.20 23.00 5.27
CA LEU A 171 -1.57 21.60 5.50
C LEU A 171 -2.43 21.05 4.35
N GLU A 172 -1.95 19.96 3.75
CA GLU A 172 -2.60 19.24 2.67
C GLU A 172 -2.97 17.83 3.10
N ALA A 173 -4.23 17.45 2.88
CA ALA A 173 -4.69 16.08 3.07
C ALA A 173 -4.87 15.41 1.72
N THR A 174 -4.21 14.26 1.57
CA THR A 174 -4.35 13.41 0.40
C THR A 174 -5.11 12.15 0.78
N ARG A 175 -6.10 11.78 -0.02
CA ARG A 175 -6.78 10.49 0.06
C ARG A 175 -6.91 9.91 -1.34
N ILE A 176 -6.32 8.76 -1.56
CA ILE A 176 -6.42 7.99 -2.80
C ILE A 176 -7.03 6.64 -2.45
N VAL A 177 -8.00 6.22 -3.25
CA VAL A 177 -8.72 4.95 -3.10
C VAL A 177 -8.78 4.29 -4.48
N ASP A 178 -8.17 3.11 -4.60
CA ASP A 178 -8.17 2.28 -5.81
C ASP A 178 -7.80 3.10 -7.07
N GLY A 179 -6.67 3.82 -7.00
CA GLY A 179 -6.15 4.67 -8.08
C GLY A 179 -6.82 6.05 -8.21
N GLU A 180 -7.91 6.32 -7.48
CA GLU A 180 -8.66 7.57 -7.60
C GLU A 180 -8.46 8.54 -6.44
N GLU A 181 -8.17 9.81 -6.74
CA GLU A 181 -8.19 10.88 -5.75
C GLU A 181 -9.60 11.12 -5.21
N ARG A 182 -9.73 11.13 -3.88
CA ARG A 182 -10.97 11.40 -3.16
C ARG A 182 -10.78 12.59 -2.22
N SER A 183 -11.83 13.38 -2.06
CA SER A 183 -11.80 14.51 -1.13
C SER A 183 -11.53 14.04 0.30
N ALA A 184 -10.64 14.75 0.99
CA ALA A 184 -10.33 14.56 2.40
C ALA A 184 -10.54 15.87 3.16
N SER A 185 -10.96 15.76 4.42
CA SER A 185 -11.11 16.90 5.33
C SER A 185 -10.16 16.75 6.52
N ILE A 186 -9.43 17.82 6.84
CA ILE A 186 -8.58 17.89 8.03
C ILE A 186 -9.37 18.58 9.14
N GLU A 187 -9.50 17.92 10.29
CA GLU A 187 -9.96 18.54 11.52
C GLU A 187 -8.78 18.64 12.47
N VAL A 188 -8.38 19.87 12.80
CA VAL A 188 -7.32 20.14 13.78
C VAL A 188 -8.00 20.37 15.12
N ILE A 189 -7.78 19.43 16.05
CA ILE A 189 -8.30 19.52 17.42
C ILE A 189 -7.13 19.90 18.32
N ASP A 190 -7.32 21.01 19.05
CA ASP A 190 -6.38 21.50 20.07
C ASP A 190 -6.61 20.70 21.37
N ASP A 191 -5.56 20.12 21.94
CA ASP A 191 -5.70 19.29 23.15
C ASP A 191 -5.98 20.20 24.35
N PRO A 192 -7.12 20.04 25.06
CA PRO A 192 -7.44 20.89 26.19
C PRO A 192 -6.39 20.82 27.33
N GLN A 193 -5.58 19.75 27.40
CA GLN A 193 -4.55 19.62 28.44
C GLN A 193 -3.37 20.58 28.28
N GLU A 194 -3.07 21.06 27.07
CA GLU A 194 -1.98 22.03 26.87
C GLU A 194 -2.35 23.42 27.44
N ARG A 195 -3.64 23.77 27.45
CA ARG A 195 -4.13 25.04 28.03
C ARG A 195 -4.05 25.11 29.56
N ASP A 196 -4.09 23.96 30.24
CA ASP A 196 -4.01 23.90 31.70
C ASP A 196 -2.57 24.12 32.23
N SER A 197 -1.56 23.98 31.36
CA SER A 197 -0.15 24.16 31.72
C SER A 197 0.22 25.64 31.95
N GLU A 198 -0.40 26.55 31.20
CA GLU A 198 -0.16 28.00 31.33
C GLU A 198 -0.96 28.66 32.47
N ASN A 199 -2.02 28.01 32.98
CA ASN A 199 -2.83 28.46 34.11
C ASN A 199 -2.67 27.59 35.37
N SER A 200 -1.68 26.68 35.41
CA SER A 200 -1.39 25.89 36.59
C SER A 200 -0.80 26.77 37.69
N VAL A 201 -1.54 26.94 38.79
CA VAL A 201 -1.11 27.69 39.97
C VAL A 201 0.20 27.11 40.51
N ASP A 202 1.28 27.89 40.45
CA ASP A 202 2.58 27.54 41.04
C ASP A 202 2.50 27.60 42.57
N TRP A 203 1.99 26.51 43.16
CA TRP A 203 1.84 26.36 44.60
C TRP A 203 3.16 26.40 45.37
N ARG A 204 4.31 26.31 44.69
CA ARG A 204 5.65 26.46 45.31
C ARG A 204 6.08 27.92 45.45
N ASN A 205 5.58 28.83 44.61
CA ASN A 205 5.90 30.27 44.64
C ASN A 205 4.66 31.13 44.96
N ASN A 206 3.87 30.73 45.95
CA ASN A 206 2.68 31.48 46.32
C ASN A 206 3.05 32.72 47.17
N GLU A 207 2.88 33.91 46.59
CA GLU A 207 3.04 35.22 47.24
C GLU A 207 2.18 35.37 48.52
N PHE A 208 1.08 34.61 48.63
CA PHE A 208 0.15 34.69 49.76
C PHE A 208 0.45 33.72 50.92
N ILE A 209 1.49 32.88 50.83
CA ILE A 209 1.89 31.93 51.90
C ILE A 209 3.18 32.36 52.62
N SER A 210 3.70 33.56 52.30
CA SER A 210 4.89 34.09 52.99
C SER A 210 4.51 34.73 54.34
N ASP A 211 4.26 33.90 55.35
CA ASP A 211 4.43 34.19 56.80
C ASP A 211 4.52 32.88 57.62
#